data_AF-A0A090QUM3-F1
#
_entry.id   AF-A0A090QUM3-F1
#
_cell.length_a   1.000
_cell.length_b   1.000
_cell.length_c   1.000
_cell.angle_alpha   90.00
_cell.angle_beta   90.00
_cell.angle_gamma   90.00
#
_symmetry.space_group_name_H-M   'P 1'
#
loop_
_entity.id
_entity.type
_entity.pdbx_description
1 polymer ?
#
loop_
_entity_poly.entity_id
_entity_poly.type
_entity_poly.pdbx_seq_one_letter_code
_entity_poly.pdbx_strand_id
1 'polypeptide(L)'
;MKKTFLALLLFPFSLSVQAQSCPVNVPNDIHINPEHIAVYQQGQPKMLIDENNQLFINGEKMDLDVAQQKAIEAYREHVQAYLPKMAELADDGVSIANEVVNELSTTLGDKEAFAKTHALIDQYSAQAKAKFYGRGVCAAGGYFLNGRE
;
A
#
# COMPACT_ATOMS: atom_id res chain seq x y z
N MET A 1 -16.23 8.86 65.69
CA MET A 1 -15.85 7.64 64.95
C MET A 1 -15.71 7.99 63.47
N LYS A 2 -14.49 8.22 62.97
CA LYS A 2 -14.22 8.54 61.56
C LYS A 2 -13.53 7.34 60.92
N LYS A 3 -14.21 6.68 59.99
CA LYS A 3 -13.66 5.57 59.19
C LYS A 3 -13.08 6.17 57.91
N THR A 4 -11.76 6.17 57.79
CA THR A 4 -11.04 6.52 56.57
C THR A 4 -10.95 5.28 55.68
N PHE A 5 -11.60 5.31 54.51
CA PHE A 5 -11.39 4.32 53.45
C PHE A 5 -10.33 4.85 52.48
N LEU A 6 -9.26 4.07 52.34
CA LEU A 6 -8.17 4.27 51.40
C LEU A 6 -8.59 3.65 50.06
N ALA A 7 -8.87 4.45 49.04
CA ALA A 7 -9.11 3.98 47.67
C ALA A 7 -7.91 4.37 46.80
N LEU A 8 -7.04 3.39 46.55
CA LEU A 8 -5.90 3.49 45.65
C LEU A 8 -6.40 3.37 44.20
N LEU A 9 -6.48 4.50 43.50
CA LEU A 9 -6.81 4.60 42.09
C LEU A 9 -5.60 4.21 41.23
N LEU A 10 -5.65 3.01 40.63
CA LEU A 10 -4.78 2.60 39.53
C LEU A 10 -5.27 3.25 38.24
N PHE A 11 -4.57 4.28 37.76
CA PHE A 11 -4.77 4.85 36.43
C PHE A 11 -3.98 4.03 35.41
N PRO A 12 -4.61 3.37 34.42
CA PRO A 12 -3.88 2.74 33.32
C PRO A 12 -3.38 3.83 32.37
N PHE A 13 -2.05 3.93 32.24
CA PHE A 13 -1.40 4.81 31.28
C PHE A 13 -1.45 4.15 29.90
N SER A 14 -2.40 4.56 29.05
CA SER A 14 -2.49 4.07 27.67
C SER A 14 -1.38 4.72 26.83
N LEU A 15 -0.35 3.93 26.48
CA LEU A 15 0.64 4.32 25.47
C LEU A 15 -0.07 4.45 24.12
N SER A 16 -0.26 5.69 23.67
CA SER A 16 -0.80 5.97 22.35
C SER A 16 0.31 5.74 21.33
N VAL A 17 0.21 4.67 20.54
CA VAL A 17 1.05 4.49 19.35
C VAL A 17 0.70 5.61 18.38
N GLN A 18 1.58 6.60 18.23
CA GLN A 18 1.46 7.55 17.14
C GLN A 18 1.80 6.84 15.83
N ALA A 19 0.78 6.53 15.04
CA ALA A 19 0.98 6.17 13.64
C ALA A 19 1.57 7.40 12.94
N GLN A 20 2.87 7.35 12.63
CA GLN A 20 3.53 8.37 11.82
C GLN A 20 2.88 8.33 10.43
N SER A 21 2.06 9.32 10.13
CA SER A 21 1.45 9.46 8.82
C SER A 21 2.55 9.71 7.81
N CYS A 22 2.79 8.76 6.90
CA CYS A 22 3.64 8.97 5.75
C CYS A 22 2.86 9.85 4.75
N PRO A 23 3.24 11.12 4.53
CA PRO A 23 2.59 11.94 3.52
C PRO A 23 3.19 11.59 2.16
N VAL A 24 2.94 10.38 1.67
CA VAL A 24 3.18 10.09 0.26
C VAL A 24 1.94 10.56 -0.48
N ASN A 25 1.99 11.78 -1.02
CA ASN A 25 0.96 12.28 -1.91
C ASN A 25 1.33 11.85 -3.34
N VAL A 26 0.85 10.68 -3.75
CA VAL A 26 1.00 10.26 -5.14
C VAL A 26 -0.15 10.93 -5.95
N PRO A 27 0.17 11.56 -7.09
CA PRO A 27 -0.86 12.17 -7.92
C PRO A 27 -1.66 11.08 -8.65
N ASN A 28 -2.98 11.09 -8.48
CA ASN A 28 -3.94 10.16 -9.08
C ASN A 28 -3.84 8.72 -8.55
N ASP A 29 -3.92 8.56 -7.23
CA ASP A 29 -3.78 7.26 -6.56
C ASP A 29 -4.92 6.33 -6.94
N ILE A 30 -4.57 5.20 -7.55
CA ILE A 30 -5.53 4.18 -7.94
C ILE A 30 -5.63 3.19 -6.79
N HIS A 31 -6.79 3.17 -6.13
CA HIS A 31 -7.14 2.15 -5.15
C HIS A 31 -7.91 1.04 -5.87
N ILE A 32 -7.44 -0.18 -5.70
CA ILE A 32 -8.01 -1.37 -6.34
C ILE A 32 -8.29 -2.37 -5.23
N ASN A 33 -9.51 -2.84 -5.16
CA ASN A 33 -9.88 -4.02 -4.40
C ASN A 33 -10.84 -4.87 -5.24
N PRO A 34 -11.27 -6.06 -4.76
CA PRO A 34 -12.15 -6.93 -5.52
C PRO A 34 -13.49 -6.29 -5.89
N GLU A 35 -13.97 -5.31 -5.10
CA GLU A 35 -15.31 -4.74 -5.23
C GLU A 35 -15.33 -3.46 -6.08
N HIS A 36 -14.29 -2.63 -6.02
CA HIS A 36 -14.28 -1.33 -6.71
C HIS A 36 -12.88 -0.87 -7.14
N ILE A 37 -12.87 0.04 -8.11
CA ILE A 37 -11.70 0.81 -8.53
C ILE A 37 -11.98 2.28 -8.27
N ALA A 38 -11.07 2.96 -7.58
CA ALA A 38 -11.19 4.38 -7.32
C ALA A 38 -9.90 5.11 -7.64
N VAL A 39 -10.00 6.23 -8.37
CA VAL A 39 -8.88 7.14 -8.60
C VAL A 39 -9.04 8.35 -7.69
N TYR A 40 -8.06 8.58 -6.83
CA TYR A 40 -8.05 9.65 -5.86
C TYR A 40 -7.21 10.83 -6.34
N GLN A 41 -7.72 12.03 -6.14
CA GLN A 41 -6.95 13.27 -6.32
C GLN A 41 -7.12 14.10 -5.06
N GLN A 42 -6.01 14.54 -4.48
CA GLN A 42 -6.02 15.33 -3.23
C GLN A 42 -6.81 14.64 -2.09
N GLY A 43 -6.72 13.31 -2.01
CA GLY A 43 -7.39 12.52 -0.96
C GLY A 43 -8.90 12.32 -1.13
N GLN A 44 -9.48 12.71 -2.27
CA GLN A 44 -10.90 12.51 -2.59
C GLN A 44 -11.05 11.63 -3.84
N PRO A 45 -12.02 10.69 -3.88
CA PRO A 45 -12.27 9.89 -5.07
C PRO A 45 -12.82 10.80 -6.19
N LYS A 46 -12.04 10.92 -7.27
CA LYS A 46 -12.43 11.66 -8.48
C LYS A 46 -13.14 10.79 -9.48
N MET A 47 -12.78 9.52 -9.53
CA MET A 47 -13.44 8.51 -10.34
C MET A 47 -13.62 7.28 -9.47
N LEU A 48 -14.79 6.66 -9.51
CA LEU A 48 -15.10 5.41 -8.84
C LEU A 48 -15.88 4.53 -9.82
N ILE A 49 -15.46 3.28 -9.94
CA ILE A 49 -16.23 2.21 -10.59
C ILE A 49 -16.60 1.24 -9.48
N ASP A 50 -17.89 1.12 -9.18
CA ASP A 50 -18.39 0.24 -8.12
C ASP A 50 -18.49 -1.23 -8.56
N GLU A 51 -18.96 -2.07 -7.65
CA GLU A 51 -19.20 -3.52 -7.87
C GLU A 51 -20.26 -3.81 -8.94
N ASN A 52 -21.14 -2.83 -9.21
CA ASN A 52 -22.20 -2.90 -10.20
C ASN A 52 -21.80 -2.30 -11.55
N ASN A 53 -20.49 -2.03 -11.75
CA ASN A 53 -19.95 -1.39 -12.95
C ASN A 53 -20.52 0.02 -13.20
N GLN A 54 -20.95 0.73 -12.14
CA GLN A 54 -21.43 2.10 -12.25
C GLN A 54 -20.26 3.05 -12.12
N LEU A 55 -20.11 3.95 -13.09
CA LEU A 55 -19.09 4.99 -13.07
C LEU A 55 -19.61 6.22 -12.32
N PHE A 56 -18.83 6.68 -11.35
CA PHE A 56 -19.02 7.95 -10.67
C PHE A 56 -17.84 8.87 -10.95
N ILE A 57 -18.10 10.12 -11.31
CA ILE A 57 -17.09 11.17 -11.50
C ILE A 57 -17.40 12.31 -10.54
N ASN A 58 -16.45 12.70 -9.70
CA ASN A 58 -16.66 13.67 -8.61
C ASN A 58 -17.89 13.34 -7.71
N GLY A 59 -18.21 12.05 -7.56
CA GLY A 59 -19.37 11.58 -6.77
C GLY A 59 -20.70 11.54 -7.54
N GLU A 60 -20.75 12.02 -8.79
CA GLU A 60 -21.95 11.97 -9.62
C GLU A 60 -21.98 10.71 -10.47
N LYS A 61 -23.10 9.98 -10.46
CA LYS A 61 -23.29 8.80 -11.30
C LYS A 61 -23.43 9.22 -12.75
N MET A 62 -22.61 8.63 -13.61
CA MET A 62 -22.68 8.83 -15.05
C MET A 62 -23.77 7.95 -15.65
N ASP A 63 -24.58 8.52 -16.55
CA ASP A 63 -25.50 7.75 -17.37
C ASP A 63 -24.72 7.17 -18.55
N LEU A 64 -24.63 5.84 -18.61
CA LEU A 64 -23.82 5.12 -19.58
C LEU A 64 -24.73 4.37 -20.54
N ASP A 65 -24.44 4.44 -21.83
CA ASP A 65 -25.06 3.57 -22.81
C ASP A 65 -24.53 2.12 -22.70
N VAL A 66 -25.15 1.19 -23.45
CA VAL A 66 -24.80 -0.24 -23.41
C VAL A 66 -23.33 -0.50 -23.79
N ALA A 67 -22.79 0.26 -24.74
CA ALA A 67 -21.40 0.07 -25.17
C ALA A 67 -20.42 0.60 -24.12
N GLN A 68 -20.74 1.74 -23.51
CA GLN A 68 -19.96 2.34 -22.43
C GLN A 68 -19.98 1.48 -21.17
N GLN A 69 -21.14 0.92 -20.81
CA GLN A 69 -21.28 0.00 -19.68
C GLN A 69 -20.37 -1.21 -19.83
N LYS A 70 -20.34 -1.81 -21.03
CA LYS A 70 -19.45 -2.93 -21.35
C LYS A 70 -17.97 -2.54 -21.33
N ALA A 71 -17.65 -1.32 -21.76
CA ALA A 71 -16.28 -0.81 -21.72
C ALA A 71 -15.79 -0.60 -20.26
N ILE A 72 -16.65 -0.11 -19.37
CA ILE A 72 -16.33 0.07 -17.95
C ILE A 72 -16.15 -1.27 -17.24
N GLU A 73 -17.01 -2.25 -17.53
CA GLU A 73 -16.86 -3.62 -17.03
C GLU A 73 -15.53 -4.23 -17.45
N ALA A 74 -15.22 -4.21 -18.75
CA ALA A 74 -13.95 -4.74 -19.27
C ALA A 74 -12.74 -4.00 -18.67
N TYR A 75 -12.82 -2.67 -18.54
CA TYR A 75 -11.78 -1.89 -17.89
C TYR A 75 -11.57 -2.35 -16.44
N ARG A 76 -12.65 -2.52 -15.67
CA ARG A 76 -12.56 -2.96 -14.27
C ARG A 76 -11.89 -4.32 -14.16
N GLU A 77 -12.35 -5.29 -14.94
CA GLU A 77 -11.79 -6.64 -14.95
C GLU A 77 -10.30 -6.66 -15.32
N HIS A 78 -9.91 -5.94 -16.36
CA HIS A 78 -8.51 -5.88 -16.80
C HIS A 78 -7.61 -5.20 -15.77
N VAL A 79 -8.06 -4.08 -15.19
CA VAL A 79 -7.28 -3.36 -14.18
C VAL A 79 -7.07 -4.22 -12.94
N GLN A 80 -8.13 -4.87 -12.44
CA GLN A 80 -8.04 -5.79 -11.30
C GLN A 80 -7.17 -7.02 -11.59
N ALA A 81 -7.16 -7.52 -12.83
CA ALA A 81 -6.38 -8.69 -13.21
C ALA A 81 -4.90 -8.39 -13.45
N TYR A 82 -4.56 -7.23 -14.04
CA TYR A 82 -3.20 -6.93 -14.50
C TYR A 82 -2.39 -6.08 -13.53
N LEU A 83 -2.99 -5.10 -12.85
CA LEU A 83 -2.21 -4.22 -11.97
C LEU A 83 -1.55 -4.97 -10.79
N PRO A 84 -2.21 -5.92 -10.11
CA PRO A 84 -1.55 -6.72 -9.07
C PRO A 84 -0.36 -7.53 -9.60
N LYS A 85 -0.49 -8.13 -10.80
CA LYS A 85 0.59 -8.91 -11.44
C LYS A 85 1.77 -8.03 -11.84
N MET A 86 1.52 -6.80 -12.27
CA MET A 86 2.58 -5.84 -12.59
C MET A 86 3.34 -5.42 -11.32
N ALA A 87 2.64 -5.28 -10.19
CA ALA A 87 3.27 -4.98 -8.92
C ALA A 87 4.10 -6.17 -8.41
N GLU A 88 3.61 -7.40 -8.56
CA GLU A 88 4.36 -8.63 -8.27
C GLU A 88 5.64 -8.73 -9.13
N LEU A 89 5.54 -8.50 -10.44
CA LEU A 89 6.70 -8.50 -11.33
C LEU A 89 7.76 -7.44 -10.93
N ALA A 90 7.32 -6.28 -10.45
CA ALA A 90 8.24 -5.26 -9.95
C ALA A 90 8.95 -5.71 -8.66
N ASP A 91 8.24 -6.40 -7.78
CA ASP A 91 8.78 -6.98 -6.55
C ASP A 91 9.80 -8.08 -6.85
N ASP A 92 9.52 -8.96 -7.81
CA ASP A 92 10.46 -9.97 -8.29
C ASP A 92 11.73 -9.34 -8.83
N GLY A 93 11.61 -8.27 -9.63
CA GLY A 93 12.74 -7.53 -10.15
C GLY A 93 13.63 -6.94 -9.05
N VAL A 94 13.03 -6.46 -7.96
CA VAL A 94 13.77 -5.97 -6.78
C VAL A 94 14.48 -7.12 -6.06
N SER A 95 13.82 -8.28 -5.91
CA SER A 95 14.44 -9.47 -5.30
C SER A 95 15.68 -9.89 -6.06
N ILE A 96 15.56 -10.04 -7.39
CA ILE A 96 16.67 -10.42 -8.27
C ILE A 96 17.82 -9.41 -8.16
N ALA A 97 17.53 -8.10 -8.17
CA ALA A 97 18.56 -7.08 -8.02
C ALA A 97 19.31 -7.20 -6.68
N ASN A 98 18.58 -7.42 -5.58
CA ASN A 98 19.16 -7.61 -4.26
C ASN A 98 19.99 -8.91 -4.17
N GLU A 99 19.54 -10.00 -4.79
CA GLU A 99 20.29 -11.27 -4.86
C GLU A 99 21.63 -11.09 -5.56
N VAL A 100 21.64 -10.45 -6.74
CA VAL A 100 22.87 -10.21 -7.51
C VAL A 100 23.86 -9.34 -6.75
N VAL A 101 23.40 -8.25 -6.11
CA VAL A 101 24.29 -7.38 -5.33
C VAL A 101 24.86 -8.12 -4.11
N ASN A 102 24.06 -8.96 -3.44
CA ASN A 102 24.52 -9.79 -2.33
C ASN A 102 25.56 -10.83 -2.76
N GLU A 103 25.35 -11.47 -3.92
CA GLU A 103 26.28 -12.45 -4.47
C GLU A 103 27.64 -11.81 -4.80
N LEU A 104 27.63 -10.67 -5.49
CA LEU A 104 28.85 -9.94 -5.83
C LEU A 104 29.60 -9.46 -4.59
N SER A 105 28.87 -8.91 -3.62
CA SER A 105 29.43 -8.46 -2.36
C SER A 105 30.10 -9.60 -1.59
N THR A 106 29.49 -10.78 -1.58
CA THR A 106 30.04 -11.98 -0.95
C THR A 106 31.27 -12.50 -1.71
N THR A 107 31.19 -12.55 -3.04
CA THR A 107 32.26 -13.06 -3.91
C THR A 107 33.52 -12.21 -3.84
N LEU A 108 33.36 -10.89 -3.76
CA LEU A 108 34.47 -9.94 -3.67
C LEU A 108 34.94 -9.71 -2.23
N GLY A 109 34.23 -10.22 -1.24
CA GLY A 109 34.59 -10.11 0.18
C GLY A 109 34.48 -8.69 0.75
N ASP A 110 33.77 -7.79 0.06
CA ASP A 110 33.63 -6.39 0.44
C ASP A 110 32.14 -6.03 0.57
N LYS A 111 31.59 -6.13 1.78
CA LYS A 111 30.19 -5.75 2.04
C LYS A 111 29.97 -4.26 2.09
N GLU A 112 30.99 -3.52 2.49
CA GLU A 112 30.90 -2.09 2.68
C GLU A 112 30.84 -1.36 1.33
N ALA A 113 31.61 -1.81 0.33
CA ALA A 113 31.59 -1.25 -1.01
C ALA A 113 30.21 -1.31 -1.68
N PHE A 114 29.39 -2.31 -1.35
CA PHE A 114 28.06 -2.52 -1.95
C PHE A 114 26.89 -2.04 -1.07
N ALA A 115 27.15 -1.66 0.19
CA ALA A 115 26.11 -1.26 1.14
C ALA A 115 25.24 -0.10 0.62
N LYS A 116 25.85 0.89 -0.05
CA LYS A 116 25.14 2.01 -0.64
C LYS A 116 24.24 1.59 -1.80
N THR A 117 24.67 0.62 -2.60
CA THR A 117 23.88 0.09 -3.72
C THR A 117 22.65 -0.65 -3.21
N HIS A 118 22.79 -1.48 -2.17
CA HIS A 118 21.66 -2.11 -1.49
C HIS A 118 20.64 -1.08 -0.97
N ALA A 119 21.13 -0.08 -0.22
CA ALA A 119 20.26 0.96 0.32
C ALA A 119 19.50 1.72 -0.79
N LEU A 120 20.13 1.94 -1.95
CA LEU A 120 19.46 2.56 -3.10
C LEU A 120 18.39 1.64 -3.70
N ILE A 121 18.67 0.35 -3.89
CA ILE A 121 17.67 -0.61 -4.40
C ILE A 121 16.43 -0.62 -3.50
N ASP A 122 16.64 -0.73 -2.19
CA ASP A 122 15.56 -0.75 -1.20
C ASP A 122 14.78 0.58 -1.19
N GLN A 123 15.48 1.72 -1.27
CA GLN A 123 14.86 3.04 -1.32
C GLN A 123 13.99 3.21 -2.58
N TYR A 124 14.45 2.79 -3.75
CA TYR A 124 13.68 2.87 -4.98
C TYR A 124 12.51 1.89 -4.99
N SER A 125 12.71 0.68 -4.45
CA SER A 125 11.63 -0.30 -4.26
C SER A 125 10.52 0.28 -3.38
N ALA A 126 10.86 0.86 -2.24
CA ALA A 126 9.87 1.48 -1.34
C ALA A 126 9.07 2.60 -2.01
N GLN A 127 9.74 3.45 -2.81
CA GLN A 127 9.07 4.50 -3.57
C GLN A 127 8.17 3.95 -4.68
N ALA A 128 8.57 2.87 -5.36
CA ALA A 128 7.76 2.22 -6.37
C ALA A 128 6.52 1.56 -5.75
N LYS A 129 6.70 0.79 -4.66
CA LYS A 129 5.61 0.15 -3.90
C LYS A 129 4.56 1.14 -3.42
N ALA A 130 5.00 2.30 -2.94
CA ALA A 130 4.07 3.33 -2.47
C ALA A 130 3.09 3.83 -3.56
N LYS A 131 3.46 3.71 -4.85
CA LYS A 131 2.58 4.07 -5.97
C LYS A 131 1.56 2.99 -6.32
N PHE A 132 1.83 1.73 -6.01
CA PHE A 132 0.95 0.59 -6.32
C PHE A 132 0.05 0.21 -5.13
N TYR A 133 0.55 0.33 -3.90
CA TYR A 133 -0.08 -0.21 -2.69
C TYR A 133 -0.61 0.88 -1.73
N GLY A 134 -0.97 2.05 -2.25
CA GLY A 134 -1.48 3.19 -1.49
C GLY A 134 -2.67 2.82 -0.57
N ARG A 135 -2.37 2.74 0.74
CA ARG A 135 -3.23 2.49 1.92
C ARG A 135 -3.79 1.07 2.12
N GLY A 136 -2.86 0.12 2.22
CA GLY A 136 -2.94 -1.00 3.17
C GLY A 136 -1.62 -1.11 3.95
N VAL A 137 -1.57 -0.54 5.16
CA VAL A 137 -0.47 -0.64 6.15
C VAL A 137 0.92 -0.23 5.64
N CYS A 138 1.29 1.05 5.81
CA CYS A 138 2.72 1.34 6.01
C CYS A 138 3.12 0.63 7.30
N ALA A 139 3.92 -0.44 7.18
CA ALA A 139 4.48 -1.17 8.29
C ALA A 139 5.32 -0.22 9.15
N ALA A 140 4.68 0.37 10.17
CA ALA A 140 5.39 0.98 11.28
C ALA A 140 5.93 -0.17 12.14
N GLY A 141 7.15 -0.61 11.82
CA GLY A 141 8.00 -1.37 12.72
C GLY A 141 7.55 -2.80 13.03
N GLY A 142 8.19 -3.76 12.35
CA GLY A 142 8.41 -5.12 12.85
C GLY A 142 7.19 -6.03 12.90
N TYR A 143 7.42 -7.28 12.52
CA TYR A 143 6.59 -8.46 12.74
C TYR A 143 5.64 -8.93 11.62
N PHE A 144 5.94 -10.16 11.20
CA PHE A 144 5.15 -11.18 10.51
C PHE A 144 5.04 -11.12 8.98
N LEU A 145 6.11 -11.63 8.34
CA LEU A 145 5.94 -12.75 7.42
C LEU A 145 5.46 -13.97 8.23
N ASN A 146 4.18 -14.33 8.13
CA ASN A 146 3.75 -15.73 8.13
C ASN A 146 2.27 -15.82 7.74
N GLY A 147 2.03 -15.92 6.44
CA GLY A 147 0.88 -16.64 5.93
C GLY A 147 1.30 -18.08 5.68
N ARG A 148 0.93 -18.98 6.58
CA ARG A 148 0.69 -20.38 6.26
C ARG A 148 -0.52 -20.82 7.08
N GLU A 149 -1.44 -21.50 6.40
CA GLU A 149 -2.62 -22.17 6.96
C GLU A 149 -2.28 -23.04 8.18
#